data_AF-A0A2C9L3A0-F1
#
_entry.id   AF-A0A2C9L3A0-F1
#
_cell.length_a   1.000
_cell.length_b   1.000
_cell.length_c   1.000
_cell.angle_alpha   90.00
_cell.angle_beta   90.00
_cell.angle_gamma   90.00
#
_symmetry.space_group_name_H-M   'P 1'
#
loop_
_entity.id
_entity.type
_entity.pdbx_description
1 polymer ?
#
loop_
_entity_poly.entity_id
_entity_poly.type
_entity_poly.pdbx_seq_one_letter_code
_entity_poly.pdbx_strand_id
1 'polypeptide(L)'
;MCHDYFIGITFQFGLKKEQTQDRELFNSFFETLERTAADFTNCFRYLSNFPLPGLSDYEEKKADVIKYFVSQSSTVAELKKVNRVRYENSQLMLYLMLAESRPEMIPNLRKVMPEIVHELNKMERLKELKDLTDESLSQKSFERWSAWFEKFALRLQLEKADVSDLNSLSEERKKIMNSVNPKFVLRNYIAQNAIAAAEKGDYSEVRKVLKLLETPYDDDVPDLNALELNGLMENESHTGQAGCHAQRIIYDEKPPEWAFDLRVT
;
A
#
# COMPACT_ATOMS: atom_id res chain seq x y z
N MET A 1 19.99 -6.50 -6.69
CA MET A 1 18.89 -7.44 -6.44
C MET A 1 19.36 -8.83 -6.82
N CYS A 2 19.09 -9.84 -5.99
CA CYS A 2 19.41 -11.23 -6.30
C CYS A 2 18.48 -11.76 -7.42
N HIS A 3 18.90 -12.76 -8.19
CA HIS A 3 18.12 -13.33 -9.30
C HIS A 3 16.74 -13.86 -8.85
N ASP A 4 16.69 -14.54 -7.70
CA ASP A 4 15.45 -15.09 -7.14
C ASP A 4 14.42 -14.03 -6.76
N TYR A 5 14.88 -12.86 -6.29
CA TYR A 5 14.01 -11.72 -5.99
C TYR A 5 13.36 -11.17 -7.25
N PHE A 6 14.10 -11.15 -8.36
CA PHE A 6 13.61 -10.65 -9.63
C PHE A 6 12.52 -11.56 -10.21
N ILE A 7 12.75 -12.87 -10.16
CA ILE A 7 11.75 -13.88 -10.59
C ILE A 7 10.45 -13.73 -9.79
N GLY A 8 10.53 -13.59 -8.47
CA GLY A 8 9.36 -13.40 -7.61
C GLY A 8 8.54 -12.17 -8.00
N ILE A 9 9.19 -11.05 -8.29
CA ILE A 9 8.52 -9.82 -8.73
C ILE A 9 7.85 -10.00 -10.09
N THR A 10 8.48 -10.68 -11.05
CA THR A 10 7.92 -10.90 -12.39
C THR A 10 6.52 -11.53 -12.30
N PHE A 11 6.31 -12.49 -11.40
CA PHE A 11 4.99 -13.09 -11.15
C PHE A 11 3.98 -12.15 -10.50
N GLN A 12 4.42 -11.21 -9.63
CA GLN A 12 3.53 -10.18 -9.07
C GLN A 12 2.95 -9.25 -10.14
N PHE A 13 3.68 -9.04 -11.24
CA PHE A 13 3.22 -8.31 -12.43
C PHE A 13 2.48 -9.20 -13.45
N GLY A 14 2.36 -10.50 -13.18
CA GLY A 14 1.71 -11.46 -14.07
C GLY A 14 2.49 -11.76 -15.35
N LEU A 15 3.78 -11.44 -15.38
CA LEU A 15 4.63 -11.68 -16.55
C LEU A 15 5.19 -13.10 -16.50
N LYS A 16 5.27 -13.76 -17.66
CA LYS A 16 5.79 -15.13 -17.78
C LYS A 16 7.18 -15.17 -18.41
N LYS A 17 7.44 -14.26 -19.34
CA LYS A 17 8.71 -14.21 -20.08
C LYS A 17 9.54 -13.08 -19.51
N GLU A 18 10.78 -13.35 -19.14
CA GLU A 18 11.70 -12.27 -18.77
C GLU A 18 12.09 -11.45 -20.00
N GLN A 19 12.08 -10.13 -19.85
CA GLN A 19 12.59 -9.18 -20.84
C GLN A 19 13.63 -8.27 -20.20
N THR A 20 14.56 -7.78 -21.01
CA THR A 20 15.65 -6.89 -20.54
C THR A 20 15.14 -5.57 -19.93
N GLN A 21 13.96 -5.12 -20.37
CA GLN A 21 13.33 -3.87 -19.93
C GLN A 21 12.53 -4.00 -18.62
N ASP A 22 12.28 -5.22 -18.14
CA ASP A 22 11.43 -5.48 -16.97
C ASP A 22 11.96 -4.81 -15.71
N ARG A 23 13.28 -4.77 -15.56
CA ARG A 23 13.91 -4.14 -14.41
C ARG A 23 13.65 -2.65 -14.33
N GLU A 24 13.71 -1.95 -15.47
CA GLU A 24 13.42 -0.52 -15.51
C GLU A 24 11.94 -0.26 -15.25
N LEU A 25 11.07 -1.10 -15.82
CA LEU A 25 9.63 -1.04 -15.61
C LEU A 25 9.25 -1.20 -14.13
N PHE A 26 9.78 -2.23 -13.46
CA PHE A 26 9.54 -2.48 -12.04
C PHE A 26 10.10 -1.36 -11.16
N ASN A 27 11.31 -0.87 -11.43
CA ASN A 27 11.87 0.26 -10.69
C ASN A 27 11.00 1.51 -10.82
N SER A 28 10.53 1.81 -12.04
CA SER A 28 9.65 2.96 -12.26
C SER A 28 8.27 2.80 -11.60
N PHE A 29 7.80 1.56 -11.41
CA PHE A 29 6.60 1.27 -10.61
C PHE A 29 6.81 1.64 -9.16
N PHE A 30 7.87 1.13 -8.53
CA PHE A 30 8.17 1.39 -7.11
C PHE A 30 8.44 2.87 -6.85
N GLU A 31 9.13 3.55 -7.78
CA GLU A 31 9.33 5.00 -7.68
C GLU A 31 7.99 5.76 -7.75
N THR A 32 7.07 5.33 -8.62
CA THR A 32 5.75 5.94 -8.73
C THR A 32 4.92 5.69 -7.46
N LEU A 33 4.98 4.47 -6.92
CA LEU A 33 4.34 4.07 -5.68
C LEU A 33 4.87 4.89 -4.48
N GLU A 34 6.19 5.05 -4.37
CA GLU A 34 6.82 5.86 -3.33
C GLU A 34 6.44 7.34 -3.44
N ARG A 35 6.46 7.90 -4.66
CA ARG A 35 6.13 9.32 -4.88
C ARG A 35 4.65 9.64 -4.62
N THR A 36 3.75 8.71 -4.92
CA THR A 36 2.30 8.86 -4.66
C THR A 36 1.91 8.37 -3.26
N ALA A 37 2.82 7.68 -2.56
CA ALA A 37 2.56 6.93 -1.34
C ALA A 37 1.26 6.11 -1.45
N ALA A 38 1.10 5.41 -2.57
CA ALA A 38 -0.05 4.56 -2.82
C ALA A 38 0.05 3.25 -2.01
N ASP A 39 -1.11 2.69 -1.65
CA ASP A 39 -1.15 1.45 -0.89
C ASP A 39 -0.56 0.27 -1.69
N PHE A 40 0.55 -0.27 -1.21
CA PHE A 40 1.30 -1.33 -1.89
C PHE A 40 0.45 -2.57 -2.17
N THR A 41 -0.18 -3.12 -1.14
CA THR A 41 -0.89 -4.39 -1.21
C THR A 41 -2.09 -4.26 -2.14
N ASN A 42 -2.86 -3.19 -1.98
CA ASN A 42 -4.07 -2.97 -2.76
C ASN A 42 -3.73 -2.68 -4.22
N CYS A 43 -2.69 -1.89 -4.50
CA CYS A 43 -2.21 -1.65 -5.86
C CYS A 43 -1.80 -2.96 -6.55
N PHE A 44 -0.96 -3.80 -5.93
CA PHE A 44 -0.56 -5.08 -6.53
C PHE A 44 -1.72 -6.05 -6.71
N ARG A 45 -2.65 -6.12 -5.74
CA ARG A 45 -3.85 -6.96 -5.87
C ARG A 45 -4.73 -6.49 -7.03
N TYR A 46 -4.96 -5.18 -7.14
CA TYR A 46 -5.82 -4.60 -8.17
C TYR A 46 -5.18 -4.54 -9.55
N LEU A 47 -3.84 -4.57 -9.64
CA LEU A 47 -3.10 -4.65 -10.90
C LEU A 47 -3.54 -5.84 -11.76
N SER A 48 -4.01 -6.92 -11.13
CA SER A 48 -4.54 -8.11 -11.82
C SER A 48 -5.74 -7.82 -12.74
N ASN A 49 -6.46 -6.72 -12.50
CA ASN A 49 -7.60 -6.27 -13.30
C ASN A 49 -7.19 -5.42 -14.52
N PHE A 50 -5.90 -5.09 -14.70
CA PHE A 50 -5.45 -4.29 -15.84
C PHE A 50 -5.67 -5.03 -17.17
N PRO A 51 -6.42 -4.50 -18.13
CA PRO A 51 -6.80 -5.25 -19.34
C PRO A 51 -5.60 -5.49 -20.26
N LEU A 52 -5.65 -6.57 -21.06
CA LEU A 52 -4.66 -6.77 -22.12
C LEU A 52 -4.94 -5.82 -23.31
N PRO A 53 -3.90 -5.19 -23.89
CA PRO A 53 -4.07 -4.34 -25.07
C PRO A 53 -4.70 -5.08 -26.26
N GLY A 54 -5.77 -4.50 -26.81
CA GLY A 54 -6.53 -5.03 -27.95
C GLY A 54 -7.82 -5.76 -27.59
N LEU A 55 -8.23 -5.78 -26.31
CA LEU A 55 -9.61 -6.09 -25.92
C LEU A 55 -10.53 -4.89 -26.20
N SER A 56 -11.82 -5.14 -26.44
CA SER A 56 -12.80 -4.10 -26.76
C SER A 56 -13.06 -3.13 -25.61
N ASP A 57 -12.92 -3.60 -24.38
CA ASP A 57 -13.11 -2.86 -23.12
C ASP A 57 -11.79 -2.31 -22.55
N TYR A 58 -10.71 -2.32 -23.34
CA TYR A 58 -9.36 -1.97 -22.87
C TYR A 58 -9.27 -0.55 -22.32
N GLU A 59 -9.75 0.46 -23.04
CA GLU A 59 -9.61 1.86 -22.62
C GLU A 59 -10.46 2.18 -21.37
N GLU A 60 -11.66 1.61 -21.28
CA GLU A 60 -12.55 1.77 -20.11
C GLU A 60 -11.92 1.14 -18.86
N LYS A 61 -11.54 -0.14 -18.92
CA LYS A 61 -10.90 -0.83 -17.80
C LYS A 61 -9.55 -0.24 -17.42
N LYS A 62 -8.77 0.25 -18.40
CA LYS A 62 -7.52 0.98 -18.14
C LYS A 62 -7.80 2.24 -17.32
N ALA A 63 -8.79 3.04 -17.70
CA ALA A 63 -9.16 4.25 -16.97
C ALA A 63 -9.62 3.94 -15.54
N ASP A 64 -10.42 2.89 -15.36
CA ASP A 64 -10.88 2.44 -14.05
C ASP A 64 -9.73 2.00 -13.14
N VAL A 65 -8.75 1.28 -13.68
CA VAL A 65 -7.55 0.87 -12.94
C VAL A 65 -6.71 2.08 -12.53
N ILE A 66 -6.49 3.03 -13.43
CA ILE A 66 -5.75 4.25 -13.08
C ILE A 66 -6.49 5.03 -12.00
N LYS A 67 -7.81 5.18 -12.11
CA LYS A 67 -8.65 5.85 -11.11
C LYS A 67 -8.56 5.17 -9.74
N TYR A 68 -8.56 3.83 -9.72
CA TYR A 68 -8.36 3.08 -8.49
C TYR A 68 -6.97 3.37 -7.87
N PHE A 69 -5.90 3.34 -8.66
CA PHE A 69 -4.55 3.64 -8.16
C PHE A 69 -4.42 5.06 -7.61
N VAL A 70 -5.07 6.04 -8.25
CA VAL A 70 -5.14 7.41 -7.73
C VAL A 70 -5.91 7.44 -6.40
N SER A 71 -7.01 6.69 -6.25
CA SER A 71 -7.75 6.60 -4.98
C SER A 71 -6.95 5.94 -3.85
N GLN A 72 -6.02 5.03 -4.18
CA GLN A 72 -5.13 4.41 -3.19
C GLN A 72 -3.93 5.31 -2.82
N SER A 73 -3.69 6.39 -3.58
CA SER A 73 -2.63 7.36 -3.29
C SER A 73 -2.91 8.12 -1.98
N SER A 74 -1.86 8.64 -1.35
CA SER A 74 -2.02 9.41 -0.11
C SER A 74 -2.47 10.85 -0.38
N THR A 75 -3.27 11.41 0.52
CA THR A 75 -3.66 12.84 0.48
C THR A 75 -2.52 13.73 0.97
N VAL A 76 -2.60 15.04 0.72
CA VAL A 76 -1.62 16.00 1.23
C VAL A 76 -1.58 15.97 2.76
N ALA A 77 -2.74 15.79 3.42
CA ALA A 77 -2.83 15.69 4.88
C ALA A 77 -2.08 14.45 5.41
N GLU A 78 -2.29 13.29 4.80
CA GLU A 78 -1.60 12.04 5.16
C GLU A 78 -0.09 12.15 4.91
N LEU A 79 0.31 12.67 3.76
CA LEU A 79 1.72 12.89 3.42
C LEU A 79 2.41 13.82 4.43
N LYS A 80 1.72 14.88 4.87
CA LYS A 80 2.22 15.79 5.92
C LYS A 80 2.38 15.07 7.26
N LYS A 81 1.44 14.19 7.65
CA LYS A 81 1.53 13.38 8.88
C LYS A 81 2.71 12.41 8.83
N VAL A 82 2.90 11.71 7.72
CA VAL A 82 3.98 10.72 7.52
C VAL A 82 5.35 11.41 7.54
N ASN A 83 5.48 12.57 6.89
CA ASN A 83 6.73 13.32 6.82
C ASN A 83 6.98 14.23 8.04
N ARG A 84 6.21 14.11 9.14
CA ARG A 84 6.46 14.88 10.36
C ARG A 84 7.82 14.52 10.95
N VAL A 85 8.70 15.51 10.96
CA VAL A 85 10.06 15.46 11.50
C VAL A 85 10.02 15.25 13.02
N ARG A 86 10.93 14.42 13.54
CA ARG A 86 11.08 14.15 14.98
C ARG A 86 11.91 15.21 15.70
N TYR A 87 12.92 15.75 15.04
CA TYR A 87 13.87 16.72 15.59
C TYR A 87 13.50 18.16 15.22
N GLU A 88 13.81 19.11 16.10
CA GLU A 88 13.72 20.53 15.75
C GLU A 88 14.84 20.94 14.79
N ASN A 89 14.61 21.99 13.99
CA ASN A 89 15.60 22.53 13.05
C ASN A 89 16.95 22.85 13.72
N SER A 90 16.90 23.39 14.95
CA SER A 90 18.07 23.73 15.76
C SER A 90 18.91 22.49 16.12
N GLN A 91 18.24 21.38 16.45
CA GLN A 91 18.88 20.11 16.80
C GLN A 91 19.56 19.48 15.58
N LEU A 92 18.89 19.45 14.43
CA LEU A 92 19.51 18.94 13.19
C LEU A 92 20.72 19.76 12.78
N MET A 93 20.65 21.09 12.90
CA MET A 93 21.78 21.98 12.60
C MET A 93 22.95 21.72 13.55
N LEU A 94 22.68 21.53 14.85
CA LEU A 94 23.70 21.16 15.82
C LEU A 94 24.37 19.83 15.44
N TYR A 95 23.60 18.82 15.04
CA TYR A 95 24.15 17.55 14.60
C TYR A 95 25.02 17.68 13.33
N LEU A 96 24.60 18.48 12.35
CA LEU A 96 25.39 18.75 11.14
C LEU A 96 26.69 19.48 11.47
N MET A 97 26.62 20.53 12.30
CA MET A 97 27.80 21.28 12.74
C MET A 97 28.79 20.39 13.51
N LEU A 98 28.30 19.50 14.37
CA LEU A 98 29.14 18.56 15.11
C LEU A 98 29.75 17.49 14.19
N ALA A 99 29.01 17.02 13.19
CA ALA A 99 29.51 16.06 12.20
C ALA A 99 30.65 16.65 11.35
N GLU A 100 30.56 17.93 10.98
CA GLU A 100 31.61 18.64 10.22
C GLU A 100 32.82 19.03 11.09
N SER A 101 32.58 19.52 12.31
CA SER A 101 33.66 20.09 13.14
C SER A 101 34.43 19.07 13.96
N ARG A 102 33.75 18.11 14.59
CA ARG A 102 34.36 17.09 15.46
C ARG A 102 33.54 15.79 15.42
N PRO A 103 33.66 14.99 14.34
CA PRO A 103 32.92 13.75 14.16
C PRO A 103 33.13 12.72 15.29
N GLU A 104 34.23 12.86 16.04
CA GLU A 104 34.65 11.98 17.14
C GLU A 104 33.84 12.19 18.43
N MET A 105 33.17 13.36 18.55
CA MET A 105 32.32 13.72 19.68
C MET A 105 30.90 13.16 19.57
N ILE A 106 30.56 12.52 18.44
CA ILE A 106 29.28 11.83 18.24
C ILE A 106 29.56 10.32 18.32
N PRO A 107 29.43 9.69 19.50
CA PRO A 107 29.51 8.25 19.60
C PRO A 107 28.44 7.64 18.70
N ASN A 108 28.83 6.72 17.82
CA ASN A 108 27.97 6.14 16.80
C ASN A 108 27.55 7.08 15.66
N LEU A 109 28.35 8.10 15.29
CA LEU A 109 28.07 8.96 14.13
C LEU A 109 27.63 8.18 12.88
N ARG A 110 28.28 7.06 12.59
CA ARG A 110 27.91 6.17 11.46
C ARG A 110 26.46 5.64 11.55
N LYS A 111 25.91 5.47 12.75
CA LYS A 111 24.51 5.06 12.99
C LYS A 111 23.54 6.25 12.98
N VAL A 112 23.99 7.42 13.45
CA VAL A 112 23.14 8.63 13.57
C VAL A 112 23.00 9.37 12.23
N MET A 113 24.04 9.36 11.37
CA MET A 113 24.01 10.07 10.09
C MET A 113 22.87 9.63 9.14
N PRO A 114 22.57 8.34 8.97
CA PRO A 114 21.40 7.91 8.20
C PRO A 114 20.08 8.47 8.71
N GLU A 115 19.92 8.57 10.04
CA GLU A 115 18.71 9.13 10.65
C GLU A 115 18.60 10.63 10.37
N ILE A 116 19.71 11.38 10.48
CA ILE A 116 19.74 12.81 10.17
C ILE A 116 19.40 13.05 8.70
N VAL A 117 20.02 12.30 7.78
CA VAL A 117 19.74 12.41 6.34
C VAL A 117 18.27 12.11 6.05
N HIS A 118 17.70 11.08 6.68
CA HIS A 118 16.29 10.76 6.54
C HIS A 118 15.38 11.90 7.03
N GLU A 119 15.72 12.55 8.14
CA GLU A 119 14.95 13.68 8.67
C GLU A 119 15.10 14.95 7.80
N LEU A 120 16.26 15.17 7.19
CA LEU A 120 16.44 16.24 6.19
C LEU A 120 15.58 16.00 4.94
N ASN A 121 15.53 14.75 4.45
CA ASN A 121 14.67 14.40 3.31
C ASN A 121 13.19 14.64 3.63
N LYS A 122 12.73 14.31 4.85
CA LYS A 122 11.38 14.64 5.30
C LYS A 122 11.11 16.14 5.29
N MET A 123 12.07 16.95 5.74
CA MET A 123 11.95 18.41 5.71
C MET A 123 11.80 18.95 4.29
N GLU A 124 12.60 18.44 3.36
CA GLU A 124 12.52 18.81 1.95
C GLU A 124 11.15 18.46 1.38
N ARG A 125 10.66 17.23 1.61
CA ARG A 125 9.31 16.82 1.20
C ARG A 125 8.20 17.67 1.81
N LEU A 126 8.31 18.02 3.09
CA LEU A 126 7.34 18.92 3.71
C LEU A 126 7.31 20.31 3.08
N LYS A 127 8.45 20.82 2.60
CA LYS A 127 8.49 22.10 1.87
C LYS A 127 7.76 21.97 0.53
N GLU A 128 8.03 20.91 -0.23
CA GLU A 128 7.33 20.63 -1.49
C GLU A 128 5.81 20.53 -1.28
N LEU A 129 5.36 19.92 -0.18
CA LEU A 129 3.95 19.72 0.18
C LEU A 129 3.24 20.98 0.70
N LYS A 130 3.95 22.09 0.97
CA LYS A 130 3.30 23.33 1.44
C LYS A 130 2.48 24.00 0.34
N ASP A 131 2.96 23.94 -0.89
CA ASP A 131 2.38 24.65 -2.03
C ASP A 131 1.43 23.77 -2.87
N LEU A 132 1.26 22.51 -2.47
CA LEU A 132 0.44 21.51 -3.17
C LEU A 132 -0.98 21.44 -2.60
N THR A 133 -1.97 21.46 -3.49
CA THR A 133 -3.38 21.12 -3.19
C THR A 133 -3.66 19.65 -3.46
N ASP A 134 -4.69 19.08 -2.82
CA ASP A 134 -5.09 17.69 -3.04
C ASP A 134 -5.52 17.43 -4.50
N GLU A 135 -6.15 18.41 -5.15
CA GLU A 135 -6.53 18.36 -6.56
C GLU A 135 -5.28 18.27 -7.46
N SER A 136 -4.28 19.13 -7.22
CA SER A 136 -3.02 19.11 -7.97
C SER A 136 -2.25 17.81 -7.73
N LEU A 137 -2.27 17.29 -6.50
CA LEU A 137 -1.65 16.01 -6.16
C LEU A 137 -2.33 14.84 -6.87
N SER A 138 -3.66 14.83 -6.90
CA SER A 138 -4.45 13.80 -7.59
C SER A 138 -4.17 13.81 -9.09
N GLN A 139 -4.10 15.00 -9.70
CA GLN A 139 -3.77 15.16 -11.12
C GLN A 139 -2.34 14.68 -11.42
N LYS A 140 -1.35 15.07 -10.60
CA LYS A 140 0.03 14.60 -10.74
C LYS A 140 0.13 13.08 -10.57
N SER A 141 -0.64 12.50 -9.66
CA SER A 141 -0.69 11.06 -9.42
C SER A 141 -1.30 10.35 -10.63
N PHE A 142 -2.39 10.89 -11.20
CA PHE A 142 -3.02 10.38 -12.41
C PHE A 142 -2.05 10.37 -13.59
N GLU A 143 -1.32 11.46 -13.83
CA GLU A 143 -0.34 11.57 -14.91
C GLU A 143 0.80 10.56 -14.76
N ARG A 144 1.32 10.40 -13.54
CA ARG A 144 2.39 9.43 -13.23
C ARG A 144 1.94 8.00 -13.47
N TRP A 145 0.77 7.63 -12.94
CA TRP A 145 0.21 6.30 -13.13
C TRP A 145 -0.11 6.04 -14.60
N SER A 146 -0.72 7.00 -15.30
CA SER A 146 -1.02 6.90 -16.73
C SER A 146 0.25 6.62 -17.54
N ALA A 147 1.31 7.40 -17.32
CA ALA A 147 2.59 7.21 -18.00
C ALA A 147 3.23 5.84 -17.68
N TRP A 148 3.10 5.35 -16.45
CA TRP A 148 3.60 4.03 -16.09
C TRP A 148 2.78 2.91 -16.75
N PHE A 149 1.45 3.01 -16.74
CA PHE A 149 0.56 2.02 -17.36
C PHE A 149 0.70 1.96 -18.88
N GLU A 150 1.08 3.06 -19.54
CA GLU A 150 1.46 3.03 -20.95
C GLU A 150 2.70 2.16 -21.20
N LYS A 151 3.75 2.29 -20.38
CA LYS A 151 4.93 1.43 -20.46
C LYS A 151 4.58 -0.04 -20.17
N PHE A 152 3.74 -0.27 -19.15
CA PHE A 152 3.27 -1.60 -18.81
C PHE A 152 2.44 -2.24 -19.94
N ALA A 153 1.58 -1.47 -20.60
CA ALA A 153 0.80 -1.92 -21.75
C ALA A 153 1.71 -2.32 -22.93
N LEU A 154 2.72 -1.51 -23.26
CA LEU A 154 3.72 -1.87 -24.28
C LEU A 154 4.43 -3.18 -23.95
N ARG A 155 4.76 -3.38 -22.66
CA ARG A 155 5.38 -4.62 -22.20
C ARG A 155 4.44 -5.83 -22.31
N LEU A 156 3.15 -5.66 -22.03
CA LEU A 156 2.14 -6.73 -22.17
C LEU A 156 1.91 -7.10 -23.64
N GLN A 157 2.07 -6.19 -24.59
CA GLN A 157 1.99 -6.50 -26.02
C GLN A 157 3.06 -7.52 -26.45
N LEU A 158 4.23 -7.51 -25.82
CA LEU A 158 5.29 -8.50 -26.09
C LEU A 158 4.93 -9.91 -25.60
N GLU A 159 4.08 -10.04 -24.57
CA GLU A 159 3.60 -11.36 -24.13
C GLU A 159 2.48 -11.91 -25.01
N LYS A 160 1.67 -11.02 -25.58
CA LYS A 160 0.59 -11.37 -26.50
C LYS A 160 1.06 -12.04 -27.79
N ALA A 161 2.29 -11.77 -28.23
CA ALA A 161 2.81 -12.19 -29.54
C ALA A 161 2.69 -13.71 -29.80
N ASP A 162 2.62 -14.53 -28.75
CA ASP A 162 2.58 -15.99 -28.85
C ASP A 162 1.20 -16.62 -28.57
N VAL A 163 0.14 -15.83 -28.37
CA VAL A 163 -1.17 -16.33 -27.92
C VAL A 163 -2.33 -15.83 -28.79
N SER A 164 -3.16 -16.76 -29.27
CA SER A 164 -4.31 -16.46 -30.14
C SER A 164 -5.56 -15.99 -29.38
N ASP A 165 -5.77 -16.42 -28.13
CA ASP A 165 -6.91 -16.01 -27.29
C ASP A 165 -6.49 -15.07 -26.16
N LEU A 166 -6.87 -13.80 -26.29
CA LEU A 166 -6.56 -12.75 -25.32
C LEU A 166 -7.37 -12.88 -24.03
N ASN A 167 -8.59 -13.42 -24.10
CA ASN A 167 -9.43 -13.56 -22.90
C ASN A 167 -8.84 -14.63 -21.99
N SER A 168 -8.49 -15.80 -22.54
CA SER A 168 -7.80 -16.84 -21.77
C SER A 168 -6.48 -16.36 -21.17
N LEU A 169 -5.68 -15.59 -21.93
CA LEU A 169 -4.42 -15.04 -21.41
C LEU A 169 -4.64 -14.06 -20.26
N SER A 170 -5.66 -13.20 -20.36
CA SER A 170 -6.02 -12.24 -19.31
C SER A 170 -6.44 -12.96 -18.02
N GLU A 171 -7.26 -14.01 -18.14
CA GLU A 171 -7.72 -14.81 -17.01
C GLU A 171 -6.58 -15.59 -16.35
N GLU A 172 -5.69 -16.19 -17.15
CA GLU A 172 -4.53 -16.89 -16.62
C GLU A 172 -3.58 -15.94 -15.88
N ARG A 173 -3.31 -14.77 -16.46
CA ARG A 173 -2.52 -13.72 -15.82
C ARG A 173 -3.13 -13.29 -14.49
N LYS A 174 -4.44 -13.06 -14.47
CA LYS A 174 -5.17 -12.69 -13.25
C LYS A 174 -5.03 -13.75 -12.15
N LYS A 175 -5.12 -15.04 -12.51
CA LYS A 175 -4.92 -16.15 -11.56
C LYS A 175 -3.49 -16.18 -10.99
N ILE A 176 -2.48 -16.00 -11.83
CA ILE A 176 -1.07 -15.95 -11.40
C ILE A 176 -0.84 -14.77 -10.44
N MET A 177 -1.34 -13.59 -10.79
CA MET A 177 -1.19 -12.42 -9.93
C MET A 177 -1.93 -12.58 -8.61
N ASN A 178 -3.14 -13.12 -8.61
CA ASN A 178 -3.93 -13.32 -7.40
C ASN A 178 -3.35 -14.41 -6.47
N SER A 179 -2.57 -15.37 -6.98
CA SER A 179 -1.90 -16.38 -6.14
C SER A 179 -0.63 -15.86 -5.47
N VAL A 180 -0.04 -14.78 -5.98
CA VAL A 180 1.21 -14.19 -5.44
C VAL A 180 0.96 -12.87 -4.70
N ASN A 181 -0.05 -12.10 -5.10
CA ASN A 181 -0.41 -10.82 -4.50
C ASN A 181 -1.54 -11.02 -3.48
N PRO A 182 -1.27 -10.91 -2.17
CA PRO A 182 -2.29 -11.13 -1.16
C PRO A 182 -3.35 -10.03 -1.21
N LYS A 183 -4.59 -10.40 -0.89
CA LYS A 183 -5.69 -9.48 -0.63
C LYS A 183 -5.66 -8.96 0.80
N PHE A 184 -5.28 -9.82 1.75
CA PHE A 184 -5.23 -9.48 3.18
C PHE A 184 -3.80 -9.51 3.72
N VAL A 185 -3.43 -8.45 4.46
CA VAL A 185 -2.15 -8.35 5.17
C VAL A 185 -2.39 -7.85 6.58
N LEU A 186 -1.57 -8.28 7.55
CA LEU A 186 -1.68 -7.82 8.93
C LEU A 186 -1.14 -6.39 9.05
N ARG A 187 -2.02 -5.41 8.84
CA ARG A 187 -1.71 -3.99 9.00
C ARG A 187 -1.71 -3.62 10.48
N ASN A 188 -0.89 -2.65 10.87
CA ASN A 188 -0.79 -2.21 12.27
C ASN A 188 -2.13 -1.81 12.88
N TYR A 189 -3.01 -1.14 12.12
CA TYR A 189 -4.32 -0.75 12.63
C TYR A 189 -5.25 -1.95 12.89
N ILE A 190 -5.16 -2.99 12.05
CA ILE A 190 -5.91 -4.24 12.22
C ILE A 190 -5.43 -4.94 13.48
N ALA A 191 -4.10 -5.03 13.66
CA ALA A 191 -3.51 -5.60 14.87
C ALA A 191 -3.91 -4.82 16.13
N GLN A 192 -3.86 -3.48 16.08
CA GLN A 192 -4.23 -2.63 17.22
C GLN A 192 -5.69 -2.79 17.61
N ASN A 193 -6.59 -2.89 16.64
CA ASN A 193 -8.02 -3.11 16.90
C ASN A 193 -8.25 -4.49 17.55
N ALA A 194 -7.58 -5.53 17.05
CA ALA A 194 -7.66 -6.87 17.62
C ALA A 194 -7.11 -6.92 19.06
N ILE A 195 -6.00 -6.21 19.33
CA ILE A 195 -5.44 -6.06 20.69
C ILE A 195 -6.42 -5.35 21.61
N ALA A 196 -6.96 -4.20 21.18
CA ALA A 196 -7.88 -3.40 21.99
C ALA A 196 -9.20 -4.13 22.31
N ALA A 197 -9.68 -5.01 21.41
CA ALA A 197 -10.83 -5.88 21.68
C ALA A 197 -10.47 -6.98 22.70
N ALA A 198 -9.31 -7.63 22.53
CA ALA A 198 -8.84 -8.68 23.42
C ALA A 198 -8.58 -8.18 24.85
N GLU A 199 -8.08 -6.95 25.02
CA GLU A 199 -7.90 -6.31 26.34
C GLU A 199 -9.25 -6.10 27.07
N LYS A 200 -10.35 -5.99 26.33
CA LYS A 200 -11.72 -5.93 26.87
C LYS A 200 -12.35 -7.31 27.07
N GLY A 201 -11.60 -8.39 26.82
CA GLY A 201 -12.07 -9.77 26.89
C GLY A 201 -12.74 -10.29 25.62
N ASP A 202 -12.82 -9.50 24.55
CA ASP A 202 -13.39 -9.93 23.27
C ASP A 202 -12.30 -10.42 22.30
N TYR A 203 -12.18 -11.75 22.18
CA TYR A 203 -11.24 -12.40 21.27
C TYR A 203 -11.85 -12.69 19.87
N SER A 204 -13.08 -12.24 19.59
CA SER A 204 -13.72 -12.46 18.29
C SER A 204 -12.92 -11.83 17.15
N GLU A 205 -12.42 -10.61 17.35
CA GLU A 205 -11.65 -9.86 16.37
C GLU A 205 -10.31 -10.55 16.03
N VAL A 206 -9.59 -11.05 17.04
CA VAL A 206 -8.36 -11.82 16.85
C VAL A 206 -8.62 -13.08 16.01
N ARG A 207 -9.73 -13.79 16.29
CA ARG A 207 -10.11 -14.99 15.52
C ARG A 207 -10.49 -14.65 14.08
N LYS A 208 -11.19 -13.54 13.83
CA LYS A 208 -11.52 -13.05 12.48
C LYS A 208 -10.25 -12.76 11.69
N VAL A 209 -9.34 -11.97 12.26
CA VAL A 209 -8.07 -11.61 11.63
C VAL A 209 -7.24 -12.85 11.33
N LEU A 210 -7.12 -13.78 12.29
CA LEU A 210 -6.41 -15.04 12.07
C LEU A 210 -7.01 -15.82 10.90
N LYS A 211 -8.34 -15.92 10.83
CA LYS A 211 -9.03 -16.63 9.74
C LYS A 211 -8.76 -16.03 8.37
N LEU A 212 -8.71 -14.70 8.26
CA LEU A 212 -8.35 -14.02 7.01
C LEU A 212 -6.89 -14.28 6.60
N LEU A 213 -5.98 -14.33 7.57
CA LEU A 213 -4.55 -14.52 7.33
C LEU A 213 -4.16 -15.98 7.05
N GLU A 214 -5.04 -16.95 7.32
CA GLU A 214 -4.87 -18.34 6.88
C GLU A 214 -4.96 -18.47 5.35
N THR A 215 -5.79 -17.65 4.71
CA THR A 215 -6.03 -17.67 3.26
C THR A 215 -5.93 -16.26 2.66
N PRO A 216 -4.76 -15.60 2.72
CA PRO A 216 -4.63 -14.19 2.38
C PRO A 216 -4.74 -13.90 0.87
N TYR A 217 -4.65 -14.92 0.03
CA TYR A 217 -4.69 -14.83 -1.44
C TYR A 217 -6.08 -15.10 -2.05
N ASP A 218 -6.97 -15.73 -1.27
CA ASP A 218 -8.26 -16.19 -1.74
C ASP A 218 -9.28 -15.04 -1.80
N ASP A 219 -10.09 -15.03 -2.86
CA ASP A 219 -11.21 -14.08 -2.99
C ASP A 219 -12.44 -14.56 -2.20
N ASP A 220 -12.60 -15.88 -2.05
CA ASP A 220 -13.72 -16.55 -1.39
C ASP A 220 -13.50 -16.67 0.12
N VAL A 221 -13.42 -15.53 0.80
CA VAL A 221 -13.45 -15.52 2.27
C VAL A 221 -14.90 -15.38 2.71
N PRO A 222 -15.40 -16.22 3.65
CA PRO A 222 -16.74 -16.08 4.18
C PRO A 222 -16.97 -14.64 4.65
N ASP A 223 -18.14 -14.06 4.36
CA ASP A 223 -18.48 -12.73 4.83
C ASP A 223 -18.41 -12.71 6.37
N LEU A 224 -17.27 -12.27 6.91
CA LEU A 224 -17.03 -12.25 8.35
C LEU A 224 -17.93 -11.22 9.06
N ASN A 225 -18.66 -10.37 8.30
CA ASN A 225 -19.72 -9.53 8.83
C ASN A 225 -20.95 -10.37 9.26
N ALA A 226 -21.17 -11.55 8.67
CA ALA A 226 -22.31 -12.41 9.01
C ALA A 226 -22.10 -13.20 10.33
N LEU A 227 -20.89 -13.20 10.90
CA LEU A 227 -20.60 -13.85 12.19
C LEU A 227 -21.10 -13.05 13.40
N GLU A 228 -21.66 -11.86 13.21
CA GLU A 228 -22.24 -11.07 14.30
C GLU A 228 -23.58 -11.61 14.81
N LEU A 229 -24.25 -12.54 14.10
CA LEU A 229 -25.65 -12.87 14.41
C LEU A 229 -25.92 -14.16 15.21
N ASN A 230 -24.95 -15.07 15.38
CA ASN A 230 -25.24 -16.39 15.96
C ASN A 230 -24.72 -16.63 17.38
N GLY A 231 -24.24 -15.59 18.08
CA GLY A 231 -23.54 -15.77 19.36
C GLY A 231 -24.21 -15.22 20.63
N LEU A 232 -25.23 -14.37 20.54
CA LEU A 232 -25.81 -13.70 21.72
C LEU A 232 -27.34 -13.66 21.67
N MET A 233 -27.94 -14.83 21.82
CA MET A 233 -29.27 -14.94 22.42
C MET A 233 -29.09 -15.63 23.76
N GLU A 234 -28.78 -14.86 24.81
CA GLU A 234 -29.34 -15.01 26.15
C GLU A 234 -28.82 -13.89 27.08
N ASN A 235 -29.77 -13.07 27.55
CA ASN A 235 -29.76 -12.26 28.77
C ASN A 235 -28.74 -11.11 28.88
N GLU A 236 -29.19 -9.86 28.79
CA GLU A 236 -29.77 -9.10 29.91
C GLU A 236 -30.13 -7.67 29.46
N SER A 237 -31.31 -7.24 29.87
CA SER A 237 -31.77 -5.86 29.86
C SER A 237 -30.93 -5.02 30.83
N HIS A 238 -30.26 -3.96 30.37
CA HIS A 238 -30.16 -2.69 31.10
C HIS A 238 -29.65 -1.54 30.21
N THR A 239 -30.21 -0.38 30.51
CA THR A 239 -30.09 0.96 29.90
C THR A 239 -28.68 1.54 29.87
N GLY A 240 -28.32 2.22 28.78
CA GLY A 240 -27.19 3.16 28.77
C GLY A 240 -26.71 3.54 27.36
N GLN A 241 -27.13 4.71 26.89
CA GLN A 241 -26.60 5.33 25.67
C GLN A 241 -25.11 5.64 25.83
N ALA A 242 -24.28 5.07 24.95
CA ALA A 242 -23.03 5.65 24.49
C ALA A 242 -22.80 5.18 23.06
N GLY A 243 -23.00 6.08 22.09
CA GLY A 243 -22.72 5.81 20.69
C GLY A 243 -21.22 5.62 20.48
N CYS A 244 -20.74 4.39 20.53
CA CYS A 244 -19.51 4.00 19.88
C CYS A 244 -19.83 3.84 18.38
N HIS A 245 -19.25 4.70 17.54
CA HIS A 245 -19.25 4.48 16.10
C HIS A 245 -18.57 3.14 15.84
N ALA A 246 -19.37 2.07 15.67
CA ALA A 246 -18.93 0.80 15.12
C ALA A 246 -18.59 1.04 13.64
N GLN A 247 -17.41 1.61 13.40
CA GLN A 247 -16.92 1.83 12.06
C GLN A 247 -16.57 0.45 11.50
N ARG A 248 -17.41 -0.07 10.60
CA ARG A 248 -17.26 -1.38 9.96
C ARG A 248 -15.86 -1.46 9.36
N ILE A 249 -14.99 -2.30 9.93
CA ILE A 249 -13.60 -2.43 9.49
C ILE A 249 -13.60 -3.33 8.27
N ILE A 250 -13.15 -2.78 7.15
CA ILE A 250 -12.93 -3.52 5.91
C ILE A 250 -11.44 -3.85 5.83
N TYR A 251 -11.10 -5.15 5.89
CA TYR A 251 -9.72 -5.62 6.09
C TYR A 251 -8.83 -5.52 4.83
N ASP A 252 -9.42 -5.29 3.67
CA ASP A 252 -8.74 -5.04 2.38
C ASP A 252 -8.71 -3.55 2.00
N GLU A 253 -9.12 -2.65 2.90
CA GLU A 253 -9.07 -1.20 2.66
C GLU A 253 -7.76 -0.54 3.12
N LYS A 254 -7.53 0.64 2.55
CA LYS A 254 -6.45 1.55 2.94
C LYS A 254 -6.58 1.89 4.43
N PRO A 255 -5.46 2.06 5.16
CA PRO A 255 -5.50 2.48 6.55
C PRO A 255 -6.35 3.74 6.76
N PRO A 256 -7.23 3.78 7.77
CA PRO A 256 -8.01 4.97 8.08
C PRO A 256 -7.10 6.11 8.59
N GLU A 257 -7.57 7.35 8.53
CA GLU A 257 -6.74 8.54 8.87
C GLU A 257 -6.11 8.51 10.26
N TRP A 258 -6.77 7.88 11.24
CA TRP A 258 -6.27 7.72 12.61
C TRP A 258 -5.16 6.66 12.72
N ALA A 259 -5.08 5.71 11.77
CA ALA A 259 -4.05 4.68 11.76
C ALA A 259 -2.65 5.27 11.58
N PHE A 260 -2.52 6.43 10.92
CA PHE A 260 -1.24 7.12 10.76
C PHE A 260 -0.66 7.65 12.08
N ASP A 261 -1.49 7.74 13.12
CA ASP A 261 -1.08 8.15 14.46
C ASP A 261 -0.61 6.95 15.31
N LEU A 262 -0.86 5.71 14.85
CA LEU A 262 -0.32 4.48 15.45
C LEU A 262 1.16 4.30 15.10
N ARG A 263 2.03 5.07 15.74
CA ARG A 263 3.47 4.87 15.61
C ARG A 263 3.90 3.71 16.49
N VAL A 264 4.49 2.68 15.89
CA VAL A 264 5.33 1.74 16.62
C VAL A 264 6.61 2.50 16.95
N THR A 265 6.81 2.78 18.24
CA THR A 265 8.06 3.36 18.78
C THR A 265 9.20 2.38 18.67
#